data_AF-A0A5B7E7R9-F1
#
_entry.id   AF-A0A5B7E7R9-F1
#
_cell.length_a   1.000
_cell.length_b   1.000
_cell.length_c   1.000
_cell.angle_alpha   90.00
_cell.angle_beta   90.00
_cell.angle_gamma   90.00
#
_symmetry.space_group_name_H-M   'P 1'
#
loop_
_entity.id
_entity.type
_entity.pdbx_description
1 polymer ?
#
loop_
_entity_poly.entity_id
_entity_poly.type
_entity_poly.pdbx_seq_one_letter_code
_entity_poly.pdbx_strand_id
1 'polypeptide(L)'
;MSEPTHYLPSLGWTQSGKTLQSTGDGCHDAQEMDEQRRKNVSYQYLCHLEEAKKWMEACIEEELPEAGELEEQLRHGVYLAKLAHFFAPETVPLRRIYDIDLNRYNTSGLTFRHTDNINHFLKALEKIKLPSDCSELLVTLSNPVCHLQNVCEGNVTSYLQCLAEAKARKREMAINKSRDQDYIPDAYDELLTQAEIQGHINHVNVCCALEIVEDAVREENTAELLQALHIPALALKEVENSLGDRYLSALAQELEEPSHMQTMNHSHNYSLNTSMLPTTCLTRTSLQTILSADQLSLTLVKRQKSKYEQMFDS
;
A
#
# COMPACT_ATOMS: atom_id res chain seq x y z
N MET A 1 -53.37 10.25 -23.43
CA MET A 1 -53.04 10.06 -24.85
C MET A 1 -52.19 11.26 -25.26
N SER A 2 -50.91 11.16 -25.62
CA SER A 2 -50.07 10.02 -25.93
C SER A 2 -48.61 10.47 -25.88
N GLU A 3 -47.71 9.58 -25.49
CA GLU A 3 -46.26 9.68 -25.71
C GLU A 3 -45.93 9.82 -27.20
N PRO A 4 -44.76 10.41 -27.53
CA PRO A 4 -44.05 10.04 -28.73
C PRO A 4 -42.68 9.44 -28.40
N THR A 5 -42.64 8.13 -28.63
CA THR A 5 -41.47 7.27 -28.89
C THR A 5 -40.39 7.95 -29.75
N HIS A 6 -39.16 8.04 -29.24
CA HIS A 6 -37.99 8.22 -30.10
C HIS A 6 -37.40 6.85 -30.45
N TYR A 7 -37.69 6.42 -31.68
CA TYR A 7 -37.05 5.33 -32.39
C TYR A 7 -35.55 5.61 -32.57
N LEU A 8 -34.71 4.66 -32.15
CA LEU A 8 -33.31 4.55 -32.59
C LEU A 8 -33.26 3.83 -33.94
N PRO A 9 -32.59 4.36 -34.97
CA PRO A 9 -32.18 3.58 -36.13
C PRO A 9 -30.74 3.10 -35.99
N SER A 10 -30.58 1.79 -36.12
CA SER A 10 -29.32 1.06 -36.28
C SER A 10 -28.47 1.59 -37.43
N LEU A 11 -27.21 1.96 -37.16
CA LEU A 11 -26.22 2.21 -38.20
C LEU A 11 -25.30 1.00 -38.32
N GLY A 12 -25.55 0.23 -39.37
CA GLY A 12 -24.71 -0.86 -39.83
C GLY A 12 -23.36 -0.34 -40.34
N TRP A 13 -22.33 -1.16 -40.13
CA TRP A 13 -20.99 -0.95 -40.63
C TRP A 13 -20.98 -1.09 -42.15
N THR A 14 -20.70 0.00 -42.87
CA THR A 14 -20.26 -0.06 -44.27
C THR A 14 -18.93 0.66 -44.40
N GLN A 15 -17.91 -0.17 -44.59
CA GLN A 15 -16.56 0.18 -44.99
C GLN A 15 -16.60 0.95 -46.32
N SER A 16 -16.10 2.18 -46.35
CA SER A 16 -15.71 2.85 -47.59
C SER A 16 -14.52 3.73 -47.30
N GLY A 17 -13.36 3.25 -47.77
CA GLY A 17 -12.10 3.97 -47.71
C GLY A 17 -12.21 5.29 -48.47
N LYS A 18 -11.83 6.36 -47.78
CA LYS A 18 -11.32 7.57 -48.40
C LYS A 18 -9.94 7.83 -47.83
N THR A 19 -8.95 7.66 -48.69
CA THR A 19 -7.58 8.12 -48.53
C THR A 19 -7.60 9.61 -48.17
N LEU A 20 -7.38 9.95 -46.90
CA LEU A 20 -7.10 11.31 -46.49
C LEU A 20 -5.64 11.59 -46.79
N GLN A 21 -5.44 12.57 -47.66
CA GLN A 21 -4.15 13.16 -47.97
C GLN A 21 -3.48 13.60 -46.67
N SER A 22 -2.29 13.03 -46.44
CA SER A 22 -1.29 13.50 -45.50
C SER A 22 -1.02 14.99 -45.73
N THR A 23 -1.66 15.83 -44.94
CA THR A 23 -1.13 17.15 -44.60
C THR A 23 -0.47 17.00 -43.25
N GLY A 24 0.84 17.28 -43.22
CA GLY A 24 1.65 17.09 -42.04
C GLY A 24 1.19 18.01 -40.93
N ASP A 25 0.66 17.42 -39.86
CA ASP A 25 0.45 18.09 -38.60
C ASP A 25 0.58 17.11 -37.42
N GLY A 26 1.77 16.52 -37.27
CA GLY A 26 2.12 15.63 -36.16
C GLY A 26 2.79 16.33 -34.98
N CYS A 27 2.99 17.65 -35.08
CA CYS A 27 3.67 18.45 -34.05
C CYS A 27 2.69 19.12 -33.08
N HIS A 28 1.51 19.51 -33.57
CA HIS A 28 0.52 20.21 -32.76
C HIS A 28 -0.14 19.31 -31.69
N ASP A 29 -0.44 18.04 -32.01
CA ASP A 29 -1.07 17.10 -31.07
C ASP A 29 -0.13 16.69 -29.91
N ALA A 30 1.15 16.44 -30.21
CA ALA A 30 2.14 16.10 -29.17
C ALA A 30 2.41 17.28 -28.22
N GLN A 31 2.52 18.49 -28.77
CA GLN A 31 2.73 19.70 -27.96
C GLN A 31 1.48 20.04 -27.13
N GLU A 32 0.28 19.89 -27.69
CA GLU A 32 -0.99 20.10 -26.98
C GLU A 32 -1.22 19.05 -25.89
N MET A 33 -0.87 17.78 -26.14
CA MET A 33 -0.90 16.72 -25.14
C MET A 33 0.10 16.98 -24.00
N ASP A 34 1.30 17.49 -24.30
CA ASP A 34 2.29 17.91 -23.29
C ASP A 34 1.83 19.15 -22.51
N GLU A 35 1.20 20.12 -23.16
CA GLU A 35 0.60 21.28 -22.49
C GLU A 35 -0.55 20.87 -21.58
N GLN A 36 -1.40 19.94 -22.01
CA GLN A 36 -2.49 19.40 -21.20
C GLN A 36 -1.94 18.61 -20.02
N ARG A 37 -0.87 17.83 -20.22
CA ARG A 37 -0.17 17.13 -19.14
C ARG A 37 0.40 18.13 -18.13
N ARG A 38 1.06 19.21 -18.57
CA ARG A 38 1.59 20.27 -17.69
C ARG A 38 0.49 20.97 -16.90
N LYS A 39 -0.63 21.31 -17.55
CA LYS A 39 -1.80 21.91 -16.90
C LYS A 39 -2.39 20.99 -15.83
N ASN A 40 -2.49 19.69 -16.12
CA ASN A 40 -2.98 18.71 -15.15
C ASN A 40 -2.05 18.61 -13.92
N VAL A 41 -0.73 18.66 -14.13
CA VAL A 41 0.24 18.67 -13.03
C VAL A 41 0.10 19.94 -12.18
N SER A 42 0.00 21.11 -12.81
CA SER A 42 -0.23 22.38 -12.09
C SER A 42 -1.53 22.38 -11.30
N TYR A 43 -2.61 21.82 -11.87
CA TYR A 43 -3.90 21.70 -11.17
C TYR A 43 -3.80 20.78 -9.95
N GLN A 44 -3.22 19.59 -10.11
CA GLN A 44 -3.00 18.66 -9.00
C GLN A 44 -2.16 19.29 -7.89
N TYR A 45 -1.11 20.02 -8.25
CA TYR A 45 -0.28 20.75 -7.30
C TYR A 45 -1.11 21.74 -6.45
N LEU A 46 -1.93 22.56 -7.10
CA LEU A 46 -2.79 23.52 -6.41
C LEU A 46 -3.83 22.84 -5.50
N CYS A 47 -4.40 21.71 -5.94
CA CYS A 47 -5.32 20.93 -5.10
C CYS A 47 -4.62 20.40 -3.84
N HIS A 48 -3.44 19.79 -3.99
CA HIS A 48 -2.69 19.28 -2.84
C HIS A 48 -2.23 20.40 -1.90
N LEU A 49 -1.92 21.56 -2.45
CA LEU A 49 -1.54 22.72 -1.67
C LEU A 49 -2.74 23.27 -0.87
N GLU A 50 -3.94 23.30 -1.46
CA GLU A 50 -5.19 23.64 -0.78
C GLU A 50 -5.57 22.60 0.30
N GLU A 51 -5.35 21.31 0.03
CA GLU A 51 -5.52 20.23 1.01
C GLU A 51 -4.56 20.39 2.20
N ALA A 52 -3.28 20.65 1.91
CA ALA A 52 -2.25 20.88 2.91
C ALA A 52 -2.57 22.12 3.76
N LYS A 53 -3.02 23.21 3.13
CA LYS A 53 -3.49 24.42 3.83
C LYS A 53 -4.57 24.08 4.85
N LYS A 54 -5.68 23.48 4.41
CA LYS A 54 -6.82 23.15 5.27
C LYS A 54 -6.43 22.25 6.43
N TRP A 55 -5.53 21.29 6.16
CA TRP A 55 -5.01 20.41 7.19
C TRP A 55 -4.15 21.18 8.22
N MET A 56 -3.25 22.06 7.76
CA MET A 56 -2.44 22.90 8.66
C MET A 56 -3.30 23.86 9.49
N GLU A 57 -4.32 24.47 8.91
CA GLU A 57 -5.29 25.33 9.63
C GLU A 57 -6.02 24.55 10.71
N ALA A 58 -6.46 23.33 10.41
CA ALA A 58 -7.12 22.46 11.39
C ALA A 58 -6.19 22.05 12.54
N CYS A 59 -4.88 21.93 12.30
CA CYS A 59 -3.91 21.59 13.34
C CYS A 59 -3.45 22.80 14.17
N ILE A 60 -3.25 23.96 13.54
CA ILE A 60 -2.71 25.16 14.20
C ILE A 60 -3.83 26.00 14.83
N GLU A 61 -5.08 25.81 14.40
CA GLU A 61 -6.26 26.61 14.79
C GLU A 61 -6.10 28.10 14.43
N GLU A 62 -5.34 28.39 13.36
CA GLU A 62 -5.13 29.72 12.80
C GLU A 62 -5.45 29.68 11.30
N GLU A 63 -5.95 30.79 10.76
CA GLU A 63 -6.19 30.94 9.31
C GLU A 63 -4.86 31.17 8.59
N LEU A 64 -4.59 30.34 7.58
CA LEU A 64 -3.39 30.43 6.76
C LEU A 64 -3.68 31.26 5.50
N PRO A 65 -2.65 31.87 4.90
CA PRO A 65 -2.76 32.63 3.65
C PRO A 65 -3.35 31.80 2.50
N GLU A 66 -3.77 32.46 1.42
CA GLU A 66 -4.33 31.78 0.25
C GLU A 66 -3.34 30.78 -0.35
N ALA A 67 -3.85 29.70 -0.95
CA ALA A 67 -3.03 28.65 -1.57
C ALA A 67 -1.96 29.21 -2.53
N GLY A 68 -2.28 30.24 -3.31
CA GLY A 68 -1.31 30.87 -4.21
C GLY A 68 -0.10 31.51 -3.53
N GLU A 69 -0.22 31.89 -2.25
CA GLU A 69 0.83 32.55 -1.47
C GLU A 69 1.43 31.65 -0.39
N LEU A 70 0.85 30.48 -0.15
CA LEU A 70 1.23 29.58 0.94
C LEU A 70 2.71 29.20 0.89
N GLU A 71 3.25 28.90 -0.31
CA GLU A 71 4.65 28.51 -0.45
C GLU A 71 5.60 29.60 0.04
N GLU A 72 5.33 30.86 -0.32
CA GLU A 72 6.16 32.00 0.08
C GLU A 72 6.05 32.24 1.59
N GLN A 73 4.85 32.03 2.15
CA GLN A 73 4.58 32.18 3.57
C GLN A 73 5.15 31.02 4.40
N LEU A 74 5.36 29.83 3.83
CA LEU A 74 6.06 28.75 4.53
C LEU A 74 7.57 29.01 4.68
N ARG A 75 8.16 29.93 3.90
CA ARG A 75 9.63 30.17 3.88
C ARG A 75 10.17 30.73 5.18
N HIS A 76 9.38 31.47 5.93
CA HIS A 76 9.79 31.98 7.24
C HIS A 76 9.74 30.91 8.35
N GLY A 77 9.18 29.73 8.05
CA GLY A 77 9.20 28.54 8.91
C GLY A 77 8.33 28.61 10.16
N VAL A 78 7.66 29.73 10.44
CA VAL A 78 6.86 29.92 11.68
C VAL A 78 5.65 28.98 11.69
N TYR A 79 4.89 28.89 10.59
CA TYR A 79 3.77 27.95 10.49
C TYR A 79 4.23 26.49 10.64
N LEU A 80 5.37 26.13 10.03
CA LEU A 80 5.97 24.81 10.19
C LEU A 80 6.37 24.54 11.65
N ALA A 81 6.94 25.53 12.34
CA ALA A 81 7.31 25.39 13.74
C ALA A 81 6.09 25.32 14.68
N LYS A 82 5.00 26.05 14.37
CA LYS A 82 3.71 25.93 15.09
C LYS A 82 3.09 24.54 14.87
N LEU A 83 3.13 24.04 13.64
CA LEU A 83 2.71 22.67 13.33
C LEU A 83 3.55 21.63 14.09
N ALA A 84 4.87 21.82 14.15
CA ALA A 84 5.74 20.96 14.96
C ALA A 84 5.43 21.02 16.45
N HIS A 85 5.03 22.18 16.95
CA HIS A 85 4.57 22.31 18.34
C HIS A 85 3.29 21.50 18.58
N PHE A 86 2.34 21.52 17.63
CA PHE A 86 1.09 20.76 17.74
C PHE A 86 1.33 19.27 17.95
N PHE A 87 2.22 18.65 17.17
CA PHE A 87 2.47 17.21 17.26
C PHE A 87 3.64 16.80 18.19
N ALA A 88 4.58 17.70 18.48
CA ALA A 88 5.76 17.44 19.33
C ALA A 88 6.11 18.64 20.23
N PRO A 89 5.23 19.01 21.17
CA PRO A 89 5.38 20.21 21.99
C PRO A 89 6.64 20.21 22.85
N GLU A 90 7.10 19.04 23.28
CA GLU A 90 8.35 18.85 24.04
C GLU A 90 9.61 19.18 23.22
N THR A 91 9.57 18.90 21.91
CA THR A 91 10.72 19.13 21.02
C THR A 91 10.79 20.59 20.57
N VAL A 92 9.63 21.19 20.30
CA VAL A 92 9.50 22.57 19.82
C VAL A 92 8.51 23.34 20.69
N PRO A 93 8.94 23.86 21.86
CA PRO A 93 8.09 24.76 22.64
C PRO A 93 7.87 26.08 21.89
N LEU A 94 6.67 26.67 21.97
CA LEU A 94 6.33 27.95 21.30
C LEU A 94 7.35 29.06 21.56
N ARG A 95 7.86 29.15 22.79
CA ARG A 95 8.90 30.10 23.23
C ARG A 95 10.23 29.99 22.47
N ARG A 96 10.46 28.90 21.74
CA ARG A 96 11.67 28.65 20.95
C ARG A 96 11.50 29.09 19.49
N ILE A 97 10.26 29.34 19.05
CA ILE A 97 9.93 29.79 17.70
C ILE A 97 10.34 31.25 17.57
N TYR A 98 11.16 31.53 16.57
CA TYR A 98 11.59 32.88 16.26
C TYR A 98 10.51 33.62 15.46
N ASP A 99 10.24 34.87 15.85
CA ASP A 99 9.31 35.76 15.13
C ASP A 99 7.90 35.17 14.98
N ILE A 100 7.35 34.62 16.07
CA ILE A 100 6.06 33.93 16.09
C ILE A 100 4.89 34.79 15.58
N ASP A 101 4.97 36.11 15.77
CA ASP A 101 3.96 37.10 15.34
C ASP A 101 4.23 37.68 13.94
N LEU A 102 5.30 37.24 13.26
CA LEU A 102 5.71 37.70 11.93
C LEU A 102 6.04 39.20 11.81
N ASN A 103 6.15 39.91 12.92
CA ASN A 103 6.44 41.35 12.94
C ASN A 103 7.75 41.69 12.22
N ARG A 104 8.81 40.87 12.42
CA ARG A 104 10.11 41.13 11.78
C ARG A 104 10.09 40.74 10.30
N TYR A 105 9.43 39.65 9.96
CA TYR A 105 9.20 39.25 8.57
C TYR A 105 8.46 40.33 7.78
N ASN A 106 7.37 40.87 8.34
CA ASN A 106 6.58 41.92 7.69
C ASN A 106 7.34 43.25 7.52
N THR A 107 8.29 43.54 8.42
CA THR A 107 9.04 44.81 8.39
C THR A 107 10.31 44.74 7.55
N SER A 108 11.03 43.61 7.60
CA SER A 108 12.39 43.49 7.07
C SER A 108 12.60 42.27 6.19
N GLY A 109 11.55 41.49 5.93
CA GLY A 109 11.60 40.27 5.14
C GLY A 109 12.28 39.10 5.86
N LEU A 110 12.64 38.09 5.07
CA LEU A 110 13.24 36.85 5.56
C LEU A 110 14.65 37.10 6.10
N THR A 111 14.93 36.60 7.30
CA THR A 111 16.27 36.63 7.90
C THR A 111 16.80 35.22 8.13
N PHE A 112 18.12 35.06 8.20
CA PHE A 112 18.74 33.73 8.43
C PHE A 112 18.22 33.03 9.70
N ARG A 113 17.82 33.78 10.72
CA ARG A 113 17.26 33.21 11.96
C ARG A 113 15.92 32.51 11.74
N HIS A 114 15.16 32.86 10.70
CA HIS A 114 13.92 32.14 10.35
C HIS A 114 14.21 30.69 9.93
N THR A 115 15.41 30.38 9.42
CA THR A 115 15.83 29.01 9.13
C THR A 115 15.83 28.11 10.37
N ASP A 116 16.03 28.68 11.58
CA ASP A 116 15.93 27.90 12.82
C ASP A 116 14.54 27.30 13.02
N ASN A 117 13.48 28.01 12.61
CA ASN A 117 12.10 27.50 12.69
C ASN A 117 11.90 26.27 11.80
N ILE A 118 12.49 26.26 10.60
CA ILE A 118 12.47 25.11 9.69
C ILE A 118 13.24 23.95 10.31
N ASN A 119 14.42 24.21 10.87
CA ASN A 119 15.21 23.18 11.55
C ASN A 119 14.49 22.58 12.75
N HIS A 120 13.70 23.36 13.48
CA HIS A 120 12.85 22.85 14.55
C HIS A 120 11.79 21.89 14.03
N PHE A 121 11.10 22.26 12.95
CA PHE A 121 10.13 21.38 12.28
C PHE A 121 10.77 20.08 11.80
N LEU A 122 11.92 20.15 11.11
CA LEU A 122 12.64 18.96 10.66
C LEU A 122 13.03 18.06 11.84
N LYS A 123 13.59 18.61 12.93
CA LYS A 123 13.91 17.82 14.14
C LYS A 123 12.69 17.16 14.76
N ALA A 124 11.53 17.83 14.73
CA ALA A 124 10.28 17.27 15.23
C ALA A 124 9.80 16.11 14.34
N LEU A 125 9.87 16.27 13.02
CA LEU A 125 9.62 15.19 12.06
C LEU A 125 10.61 14.03 12.21
N GLU A 126 11.88 14.31 12.50
CA GLU A 126 12.87 13.25 12.72
C GLU A 126 12.54 12.39 13.92
N LYS A 127 11.95 13.00 14.96
CA LYS A 127 11.48 12.28 16.15
C LYS A 127 10.24 11.44 15.87
N ILE A 128 9.44 11.80 14.87
CA ILE A 128 8.20 11.12 14.44
C ILE A 128 8.43 10.31 13.17
N LYS A 129 9.70 10.08 12.77
CA LYS A 129 10.01 9.11 11.71
C LYS A 129 9.25 7.82 12.00
N LEU A 130 8.91 7.10 10.91
CA LEU A 130 8.25 5.78 10.90
C LEU A 130 8.30 5.12 12.28
N PRO A 131 7.13 4.90 12.91
CA PRO A 131 7.05 4.47 14.29
C PRO A 131 8.10 3.40 14.58
N SER A 132 9.13 3.72 15.36
CA SER A 132 10.20 2.77 15.67
C SER A 132 9.76 1.75 16.70
N ASP A 133 8.62 2.03 17.34
CA ASP A 133 7.92 1.17 18.27
C ASP A 133 6.69 0.56 17.58
N CYS A 134 6.47 -0.73 17.85
CA CYS A 134 5.29 -1.46 17.40
C CYS A 134 3.98 -0.81 17.89
N SER A 135 3.96 -0.26 19.11
CA SER A 135 2.75 0.36 19.66
C SER A 135 2.31 1.57 18.83
N GLU A 136 3.25 2.46 18.50
CA GLU A 136 2.98 3.65 17.70
C GLU A 136 2.67 3.30 16.24
N LEU A 137 3.30 2.24 15.69
CA LEU A 137 2.97 1.75 14.36
C LEU A 137 1.53 1.27 14.29
N LEU A 138 1.10 0.49 15.28
CA LEU A 138 -0.23 -0.08 15.30
C LEU A 138 -1.30 1.02 15.38
N VAL A 139 -1.09 2.04 16.22
CA VAL A 139 -1.98 3.21 16.30
C VAL A 139 -2.07 3.90 14.93
N THR A 140 -0.94 4.08 14.25
CA THR A 140 -0.88 4.71 12.94
C THR A 140 -1.61 3.90 11.87
N LEU A 141 -1.32 2.59 11.77
CA LEU A 141 -1.94 1.71 10.77
C LEU A 141 -3.43 1.49 11.03
N SER A 142 -3.86 1.55 12.30
CA SER A 142 -5.27 1.40 12.69
C SER A 142 -6.07 2.69 12.53
N ASN A 143 -5.44 3.81 12.16
CA ASN A 143 -6.13 5.07 11.96
C ASN A 143 -7.11 4.96 10.77
N PRO A 144 -8.42 5.21 10.97
CA PRO A 144 -9.42 5.12 9.90
C PRO A 144 -9.11 6.02 8.69
N VAL A 145 -8.41 7.13 8.90
CA VAL A 145 -8.00 8.07 7.84
C VAL A 145 -7.01 7.43 6.86
N CYS A 146 -6.26 6.41 7.27
CA CYS A 146 -5.32 5.71 6.40
C CYS A 146 -6.03 4.79 5.39
N HIS A 147 -7.33 4.51 5.58
CA HIS A 147 -8.13 3.61 4.72
C HIS A 147 -7.47 2.24 4.51
N LEU A 148 -6.72 1.77 5.51
CA LEU A 148 -6.08 0.47 5.51
C LEU A 148 -7.04 -0.61 5.99
N GLN A 149 -6.92 -1.79 5.42
CA GLN A 149 -7.73 -2.97 5.72
C GLN A 149 -6.82 -4.12 6.15
N ASN A 150 -7.39 -5.06 6.91
CA ASN A 150 -6.71 -6.27 7.38
C ASN A 150 -5.47 -6.00 8.25
N VAL A 151 -5.45 -4.91 9.02
CA VAL A 151 -4.37 -4.68 9.98
C VAL A 151 -4.55 -5.66 11.15
N CYS A 152 -3.56 -6.52 11.36
CA CYS A 152 -3.54 -7.52 12.42
C CYS A 152 -2.50 -7.14 13.48
N GLU A 153 -2.95 -6.93 14.71
CA GLU A 153 -2.08 -6.57 15.85
C GLU A 153 -0.95 -7.58 16.07
N GLY A 154 -1.22 -8.89 15.93
CA GLY A 154 -0.21 -9.94 16.10
C GLY A 154 0.95 -9.87 15.10
N ASN A 155 0.79 -9.16 13.98
CA ASN A 155 1.79 -9.08 12.91
C ASN A 155 2.58 -7.76 12.93
N VAL A 156 2.39 -6.91 13.95
CA VAL A 156 2.93 -5.55 14.00
C VAL A 156 4.45 -5.48 13.84
N THR A 157 5.19 -6.41 14.46
CA THR A 157 6.65 -6.48 14.36
C THR A 157 7.08 -6.74 12.92
N SER A 158 6.41 -7.67 12.25
CA SER A 158 6.67 -8.02 10.85
C SER A 158 6.26 -6.88 9.91
N TYR A 159 5.18 -6.14 10.21
CA TYR A 159 4.83 -4.93 9.47
C TYR A 159 5.92 -3.87 9.58
N LEU A 160 6.39 -3.59 10.80
CA LEU A 160 7.41 -2.58 11.05
C LEU A 160 8.66 -2.86 10.23
N GLN A 161 9.14 -4.10 10.29
CA GLN A 161 10.30 -4.54 9.53
C GLN A 161 10.07 -4.44 8.02
N CYS A 162 8.96 -4.99 7.51
CA CYS A 162 8.62 -4.98 6.09
C CYS A 162 8.52 -3.56 5.52
N LEU A 163 7.84 -2.66 6.23
CA LEU A 163 7.65 -1.26 5.80
C LEU A 163 8.95 -0.46 5.87
N ALA A 164 9.80 -0.71 6.87
CA ALA A 164 11.12 -0.09 6.97
C ALA A 164 12.00 -0.47 5.78
N GLU A 165 12.03 -1.76 5.42
CA GLU A 165 12.77 -2.23 4.24
C GLU A 165 12.19 -1.71 2.93
N ALA A 166 10.86 -1.70 2.79
CA ALA A 166 10.19 -1.17 1.61
C ALA A 166 10.53 0.31 1.38
N LYS A 167 10.55 1.11 2.45
CA LYS A 167 10.97 2.51 2.38
C LYS A 167 12.46 2.63 2.01
N ALA A 168 13.33 1.80 2.57
CA ALA A 168 14.75 1.80 2.22
C ALA A 168 14.98 1.47 0.73
N ARG A 169 14.27 0.46 0.20
CA ARG A 169 14.31 0.12 -1.24
C ARG A 169 13.81 1.26 -2.10
N LYS A 170 12.69 1.90 -1.73
CA LYS A 170 12.13 3.01 -2.50
C LYS A 170 13.09 4.20 -2.58
N ARG A 171 13.76 4.50 -1.47
CA ARG A 171 14.84 5.48 -1.44
C ARG A 171 16.01 5.12 -2.35
N GLU A 172 16.45 3.86 -2.33
CA GLU A 172 17.51 3.38 -3.22
C GLU A 172 17.10 3.48 -4.70
N MET A 173 15.86 3.15 -5.03
CA MET A 173 15.31 3.30 -6.38
C MET A 173 15.31 4.76 -6.83
N ALA A 174 14.94 5.70 -5.95
CA ALA A 174 15.00 7.13 -6.23
C ALA A 174 16.44 7.59 -6.51
N ILE A 175 17.41 7.16 -5.69
CA ILE A 175 18.84 7.45 -5.90
C ILE A 175 19.35 6.87 -7.23
N ASN A 176 18.91 5.67 -7.60
CA ASN A 176 19.32 5.06 -8.86
C ASN A 176 18.72 5.79 -10.08
N LYS A 177 17.45 6.21 -9.98
CA LYS A 177 16.78 7.01 -11.01
C LYS A 177 17.40 8.40 -11.16
N SER A 178 17.86 9.01 -10.06
CA SER A 178 18.50 10.33 -10.09
C SER A 178 19.83 10.39 -10.84
N ARG A 179 20.33 9.24 -11.32
CA ARG A 179 21.51 9.15 -12.19
C ARG A 179 21.15 9.39 -13.66
N ASP A 180 19.88 9.38 -14.01
CA ASP A 180 19.38 9.67 -15.35
C ASP A 180 19.30 11.20 -15.59
N GLN A 181 19.64 11.64 -16.80
CA GLN A 181 19.71 13.07 -17.13
C GLN A 181 18.33 13.75 -17.19
N ASP A 182 17.30 12.99 -17.55
CA ASP A 182 15.93 13.49 -17.72
C ASP A 182 15.07 13.31 -16.44
N TYR A 183 15.67 12.83 -15.34
CA TYR A 183 14.94 12.60 -14.11
C TYR A 183 14.63 13.91 -13.38
N ILE A 184 13.33 14.13 -13.14
CA ILE A 184 12.83 15.22 -12.31
C ILE A 184 12.41 14.59 -10.97
N PRO A 185 13.07 14.95 -9.85
CA PRO A 185 12.71 14.42 -8.55
C PRO A 185 11.27 14.78 -8.17
N ASP A 186 10.48 13.78 -7.79
CA ASP A 186 9.18 13.97 -7.17
C ASP A 186 9.29 13.81 -5.64
N ALA A 187 8.56 14.63 -4.89
CA ALA A 187 8.48 14.57 -3.43
C ALA A 187 8.02 13.18 -2.92
N TYR A 188 7.33 12.41 -3.76
CA TYR A 188 6.83 11.07 -3.44
C TYR A 188 7.79 9.93 -3.78
N ASP A 189 8.92 10.19 -4.45
CA ASP A 189 9.82 9.13 -4.93
C ASP A 189 10.45 8.31 -3.80
N GLU A 190 10.60 8.89 -2.61
CA GLU A 190 11.14 8.21 -1.41
C GLU A 190 10.05 7.69 -0.44
N LEU A 191 8.77 7.98 -0.70
CA LEU A 191 7.66 7.71 0.21
C LEU A 191 6.79 6.55 -0.27
N LEU A 192 6.38 5.66 0.63
CA LEU A 192 5.39 4.64 0.31
C LEU A 192 4.01 5.29 0.21
N THR A 193 3.32 5.02 -0.88
CA THR A 193 1.92 5.35 -1.10
C THR A 193 1.03 4.45 -0.24
N GLN A 194 -0.20 4.89 0.00
CA GLN A 194 -1.19 4.11 0.75
C GLN A 194 -1.44 2.73 0.12
N ALA A 195 -1.45 2.63 -1.21
CA ALA A 195 -1.60 1.37 -1.93
C ALA A 195 -0.41 0.42 -1.72
N GLU A 196 0.82 0.95 -1.72
CA GLU A 196 2.02 0.14 -1.42
C GLU A 196 1.99 -0.36 0.02
N ILE A 197 1.65 0.50 0.99
CA ILE A 197 1.52 0.12 2.41
C ILE A 197 0.47 -0.99 2.57
N GLN A 198 -0.70 -0.85 1.94
CA GLN A 198 -1.75 -1.87 1.96
C GLN A 198 -1.27 -3.19 1.36
N GLY A 199 -0.51 -3.14 0.26
CA GLY A 199 0.12 -4.31 -0.37
C GLY A 199 1.08 -5.03 0.57
N HIS A 200 1.94 -4.28 1.26
CA HIS A 200 2.87 -4.82 2.26
C HIS A 200 2.15 -5.45 3.46
N ILE A 201 1.08 -4.83 3.98
CA ILE A 201 0.28 -5.39 5.08
C ILE A 201 -0.32 -6.74 4.68
N ASN A 202 -0.96 -6.80 3.51
CA ASN A 202 -1.54 -8.04 3.01
C ASN A 202 -0.47 -9.13 2.80
N HIS A 203 0.70 -8.75 2.29
CA HIS A 203 1.81 -9.67 2.10
C HIS A 203 2.29 -10.27 3.43
N VAL A 204 2.56 -9.43 4.43
CA VAL A 204 2.99 -9.88 5.76
C VAL A 204 1.94 -10.78 6.39
N ASN A 205 0.66 -10.45 6.28
CA ASN A 205 -0.42 -11.30 6.79
C ASN A 205 -0.42 -12.70 6.19
N VAL A 206 -0.16 -12.81 4.89
CA VAL A 206 -0.06 -14.12 4.23
C VAL A 206 1.18 -14.86 4.71
N CYS A 207 2.35 -14.20 4.77
CA CYS A 207 3.59 -14.83 5.24
C CYS A 207 3.47 -15.34 6.68
N CYS A 208 2.99 -14.52 7.62
CA CYS A 208 2.80 -14.95 9.01
C CYS A 208 1.76 -16.07 9.11
N ALA A 209 0.69 -16.05 8.31
CA ALA A 209 -0.28 -17.14 8.31
C ALA A 209 0.30 -18.45 7.77
N LEU A 210 1.16 -18.39 6.75
CA LEU A 210 1.88 -19.54 6.21
C LEU A 210 2.88 -20.11 7.23
N GLU A 211 3.59 -19.24 7.96
CA GLU A 211 4.50 -19.64 9.03
C GLU A 211 3.76 -20.43 10.14
N ILE A 212 2.60 -19.95 10.57
CA ILE A 212 1.76 -20.67 11.55
C ILE A 212 1.33 -22.05 11.00
N VAL A 213 1.01 -22.14 9.71
CA VAL A 213 0.68 -23.43 9.08
C VAL A 213 1.88 -24.38 9.10
N GLU A 214 3.07 -23.89 8.73
CA GLU A 214 4.30 -24.70 8.73
C GLU A 214 4.69 -25.16 10.13
N ASP A 215 4.55 -24.30 11.13
CA ASP A 215 4.83 -24.62 12.53
C ASP A 215 3.87 -25.70 13.04
N ALA A 216 2.57 -25.56 12.79
CA ALA A 216 1.59 -26.58 13.16
C ALA A 216 1.84 -27.93 12.47
N VAL A 217 2.33 -27.92 11.22
CA VAL A 217 2.71 -29.17 10.52
C VAL A 217 3.95 -29.80 11.16
N ARG A 218 4.97 -29.00 11.49
CA ARG A 218 6.21 -29.47 12.12
C ARG A 218 5.99 -30.00 13.52
N GLU A 219 5.03 -29.45 14.25
CA GLU A 219 4.63 -29.90 15.58
C GLU A 219 3.61 -31.06 15.55
N GLU A 220 3.22 -31.53 14.36
CA GLU A 220 2.21 -32.57 14.16
C GLU A 220 0.87 -32.24 14.85
N ASN A 221 0.51 -30.95 14.90
CA ASN A 221 -0.65 -30.46 15.63
C ASN A 221 -1.83 -30.20 14.69
N THR A 222 -2.68 -31.22 14.48
CA THR A 222 -3.87 -31.13 13.61
C THR A 222 -4.82 -29.99 14.03
N ALA A 223 -4.95 -29.72 15.33
CA ALA A 223 -5.90 -28.72 15.84
C ALA A 223 -5.44 -27.29 15.51
N GLU A 224 -4.15 -27.00 15.69
CA GLU A 224 -3.56 -25.71 15.32
C GLU A 224 -3.48 -25.56 13.81
N LEU A 225 -3.18 -26.62 13.07
CA LEU A 225 -3.19 -26.60 11.61
C LEU A 225 -4.56 -26.18 11.08
N LEU A 226 -5.64 -26.79 11.57
CA LEU A 226 -6.99 -26.43 11.14
C LEU A 226 -7.32 -24.97 11.48
N GLN A 227 -6.89 -24.46 12.63
CA GLN A 227 -7.07 -23.04 12.97
C GLN A 227 -6.29 -22.14 12.00
N ALA A 228 -5.04 -22.49 11.69
CA ALA A 228 -4.18 -21.75 10.79
C ALA A 228 -4.73 -21.69 9.35
N LEU A 229 -5.26 -22.81 8.85
CA LEU A 229 -5.89 -22.89 7.53
C LEU A 229 -7.14 -22.00 7.39
N HIS A 230 -7.78 -21.63 8.49
CA HIS A 230 -8.93 -20.72 8.50
C HIS A 230 -8.54 -19.24 8.63
N ILE A 231 -7.25 -18.91 8.73
CA ILE A 231 -6.80 -17.52 8.80
C ILE A 231 -7.27 -16.76 7.54
N PRO A 232 -8.05 -15.67 7.68
CA PRO A 232 -8.67 -14.99 6.54
C PRO A 232 -7.67 -14.48 5.49
N ALA A 233 -6.44 -14.15 5.91
CA ALA A 233 -5.38 -13.71 5.02
C ALA A 233 -5.01 -14.74 3.95
N LEU A 234 -5.09 -16.04 4.28
CA LEU A 234 -4.83 -17.10 3.31
C LEU A 234 -5.96 -17.22 2.27
N ALA A 235 -7.18 -16.76 2.64
CA ALA A 235 -8.40 -16.79 1.81
C ALA A 235 -8.54 -18.10 1.02
N LEU A 236 -8.33 -19.21 1.74
CA LEU A 236 -8.47 -20.58 1.26
C LEU A 236 -9.95 -20.92 1.14
N LYS A 237 -10.27 -21.75 0.14
CA LYS A 237 -11.62 -22.23 -0.09
C LYS A 237 -11.74 -23.67 0.36
N GLU A 238 -12.91 -24.00 0.89
CA GLU A 238 -13.37 -25.38 1.10
C GLU A 238 -12.49 -26.20 2.07
N VAL A 239 -12.01 -25.56 3.14
CA VAL A 239 -11.28 -26.26 4.22
C VAL A 239 -12.28 -27.13 5.01
N GLU A 240 -12.13 -28.46 4.94
CA GLU A 240 -12.96 -29.40 5.70
C GLU A 240 -12.24 -29.86 6.97
N ASN A 241 -12.80 -29.56 8.14
CA ASN A 241 -12.23 -29.96 9.44
C ASN A 241 -12.06 -31.48 9.59
N SER A 242 -12.87 -32.29 8.90
CA SER A 242 -12.74 -33.76 8.93
C SER A 242 -11.52 -34.29 8.20
N LEU A 243 -10.85 -33.48 7.39
CA LEU A 243 -9.67 -33.86 6.62
C LEU A 243 -8.35 -33.44 7.29
N GLY A 244 -8.39 -32.92 8.52
CA GLY A 244 -7.21 -32.40 9.23
C GLY A 244 -5.97 -33.30 9.19
N ASP A 245 -6.11 -34.58 9.56
CA ASP A 245 -4.97 -35.52 9.58
C ASP A 245 -4.40 -35.81 8.17
N ARG A 246 -5.26 -35.74 7.13
CA ARG A 246 -4.82 -35.90 5.75
C ARG A 246 -4.07 -34.67 5.26
N TYR A 247 -4.59 -33.49 5.58
CA TYR A 247 -3.89 -32.23 5.31
C TYR A 247 -2.54 -32.21 5.99
N LEU A 248 -2.46 -32.62 7.27
CA LEU A 248 -1.21 -32.71 8.02
C LEU A 248 -0.20 -33.61 7.31
N SER A 249 -0.62 -34.83 6.94
CA SER A 249 0.25 -35.79 6.26
C SER A 249 0.74 -35.28 4.89
N ALA A 250 -0.15 -34.67 4.10
CA ALA A 250 0.19 -34.16 2.76
C ALA A 250 1.12 -32.94 2.83
N LEU A 251 0.88 -32.03 3.79
CA LEU A 251 1.71 -30.85 3.99
C LEU A 251 3.08 -31.20 4.58
N ALA A 252 3.16 -32.20 5.46
CA ALA A 252 4.44 -32.70 5.95
C ALA A 252 5.30 -33.25 4.80
N GLN A 253 4.70 -34.01 3.88
CA GLN A 253 5.39 -34.49 2.69
C GLN A 253 5.88 -33.33 1.80
N GLU A 254 5.06 -32.32 1.57
CA GLU A 254 5.43 -31.13 0.78
C GLU A 254 6.60 -30.37 1.42
N LEU A 255 6.66 -30.29 2.75
CA LEU A 255 7.75 -29.64 3.49
C LEU A 255 9.06 -30.46 3.47
N GLU A 256 8.97 -31.78 3.33
CA GLU A 256 10.14 -32.67 3.22
C GLU A 256 10.76 -32.69 1.82
N GLU A 257 9.99 -32.41 0.76
CA GLU A 257 10.50 -32.41 -0.61
C GLU A 257 11.45 -31.21 -0.87
N PRO A 258 12.77 -31.42 -1.11
CA PRO A 258 13.75 -30.35 -1.25
C PRO A 258 13.63 -29.51 -2.55
N SER A 259 12.64 -29.82 -3.39
CA SER A 259 12.61 -29.47 -4.82
C SER A 259 12.22 -28.02 -5.13
N HIS A 260 11.68 -27.27 -4.16
CA HIS A 260 11.11 -25.93 -4.42
C HIS A 260 11.91 -24.74 -3.89
N MET A 261 13.04 -24.97 -3.20
CA MET A 261 13.95 -23.89 -2.76
C MET A 261 14.51 -23.02 -3.90
N GLN A 262 14.40 -23.47 -5.16
CA GLN A 262 14.92 -22.74 -6.35
C GLN A 262 13.89 -21.85 -7.06
N THR A 263 12.61 -21.86 -6.66
CA THR A 263 11.57 -21.02 -7.28
C THR A 263 11.15 -19.78 -6.47
N MET A 264 11.65 -19.65 -5.24
CA MET A 264 11.40 -18.49 -4.36
C MET A 264 11.86 -17.15 -4.94
N ASN A 265 12.79 -17.15 -5.90
CA ASN A 265 13.32 -15.91 -6.48
C ASN A 265 12.53 -15.34 -7.66
N HIS A 266 11.51 -16.02 -8.19
CA HIS A 266 10.87 -15.60 -9.47
C HIS A 266 9.33 -15.53 -9.48
N SER A 267 8.67 -15.41 -8.33
CA SER A 267 7.21 -15.15 -8.31
C SER A 267 6.86 -13.66 -8.20
N HIS A 268 6.72 -13.02 -9.36
CA HIS A 268 5.74 -11.98 -9.73
C HIS A 268 5.43 -10.76 -8.84
N ASN A 269 6.23 -10.44 -7.82
CA ASN A 269 6.18 -9.14 -7.14
C ASN A 269 7.59 -8.61 -6.87
N TYR A 270 8.31 -8.23 -7.92
CA TYR A 270 9.61 -7.54 -7.79
C TYR A 270 9.54 -6.30 -6.86
N SER A 271 8.37 -5.71 -6.69
CA SER A 271 8.16 -4.55 -5.81
C SER A 271 8.03 -4.88 -4.31
N LEU A 272 7.70 -6.13 -3.93
CA LEU A 272 7.41 -6.49 -2.53
C LEU A 272 8.50 -7.36 -1.88
N ASN A 273 9.56 -7.73 -2.61
CA ASN A 273 10.58 -8.66 -2.16
C ASN A 273 11.28 -8.16 -0.89
N THR A 274 10.91 -8.73 0.27
CA THR A 274 11.48 -8.46 1.59
C THR A 274 12.39 -9.61 1.97
N SER A 275 13.68 -9.34 2.07
CA SER A 275 14.71 -10.36 2.32
C SER A 275 14.68 -10.97 3.72
N MET A 276 13.91 -10.39 4.64
CA MET A 276 13.92 -10.77 6.06
C MET A 276 12.52 -11.12 6.62
N LEU A 277 11.51 -11.29 5.77
CA LEU A 277 10.28 -11.97 6.20
C LEU A 277 10.55 -13.48 6.36
N PRO A 278 9.74 -14.20 7.16
CA PRO A 278 9.82 -15.65 7.26
C PRO A 278 9.81 -16.26 5.86
N THR A 279 10.87 -17.01 5.53
CA THR A 279 10.94 -17.76 4.27
C THR A 279 10.10 -19.00 4.41
N THR A 280 8.79 -18.87 4.22
CA THR A 280 7.87 -20.01 4.23
C THR A 280 8.11 -20.82 2.97
N CYS A 281 8.34 -22.12 3.09
CA CYS A 281 8.44 -23.04 1.95
C CYS A 281 7.12 -23.16 1.19
N LEU A 282 6.01 -23.07 1.93
CA LEU A 282 4.66 -23.12 1.39
C LEU A 282 4.26 -21.80 0.77
N THR A 283 3.42 -21.88 -0.26
CA THR A 283 2.74 -20.73 -0.84
C THR A 283 1.24 -20.93 -0.68
N ARG A 284 0.47 -19.83 -0.72
CA ARG A 284 -1.00 -19.91 -0.77
C ARG A 284 -1.47 -20.88 -1.87
N THR A 285 -0.81 -20.89 -3.02
CA THR A 285 -1.16 -21.73 -4.15
C THR A 285 -0.89 -23.20 -3.89
N SER A 286 0.26 -23.55 -3.29
CA SER A 286 0.54 -24.95 -2.91
C SER A 286 -0.45 -25.44 -1.87
N LEU A 287 -0.76 -24.64 -0.84
CA LEU A 287 -1.81 -24.95 0.13
C LEU A 287 -3.16 -25.23 -0.52
N GLN A 288 -3.67 -24.32 -1.35
CA GLN A 288 -4.98 -24.51 -2.00
C GLN A 288 -5.00 -25.77 -2.88
N THR A 289 -3.87 -26.09 -3.54
CA THR A 289 -3.75 -27.27 -4.41
C THR A 289 -3.88 -28.56 -3.60
N ILE A 290 -3.16 -28.66 -2.49
CA ILE A 290 -3.17 -29.83 -1.60
C ILE A 290 -4.57 -30.05 -1.01
N LEU A 291 -5.18 -28.98 -0.47
CA LEU A 291 -6.52 -29.04 0.13
C LEU A 291 -7.58 -29.51 -0.88
N SER A 292 -7.50 -29.01 -2.12
CA SER A 292 -8.46 -29.36 -3.18
C SER A 292 -8.31 -30.82 -3.63
N ALA A 293 -7.09 -31.36 -3.68
CA ALA A 293 -6.83 -32.75 -4.06
C ALA A 293 -7.42 -33.74 -3.04
N ASP A 294 -7.27 -33.44 -1.75
CA ASP A 294 -7.79 -34.28 -0.68
C ASP A 294 -9.33 -34.27 -0.63
N GLN A 295 -9.94 -33.14 -0.95
CA GLN A 295 -11.38 -32.98 -1.03
C GLN A 295 -11.98 -33.74 -2.22
N LEU A 296 -11.35 -33.67 -3.41
CA LEU A 296 -11.74 -34.49 -4.56
C LEU A 296 -11.71 -35.99 -4.21
N SER A 297 -10.67 -36.42 -3.51
CA SER A 297 -10.56 -37.80 -3.02
C SER A 297 -11.73 -38.17 -2.09
N LEU A 298 -12.09 -37.29 -1.16
CA LEU A 298 -13.21 -37.51 -0.23
C LEU A 298 -14.57 -37.57 -0.95
N THR A 299 -14.82 -36.68 -1.90
CA THR A 299 -16.08 -36.67 -2.66
C THR A 299 -16.25 -37.92 -3.52
N LEU A 300 -15.16 -38.44 -4.10
CA LEU A 300 -15.17 -39.72 -4.82
C LEU A 300 -15.52 -40.90 -3.90
N VAL A 301 -14.93 -40.96 -2.71
CA VAL A 301 -15.23 -41.99 -1.71
C VAL A 301 -16.69 -41.93 -1.26
N LYS A 302 -17.21 -40.72 -0.94
CA LYS A 302 -18.63 -40.53 -0.58
C LYS A 302 -19.59 -40.98 -1.69
N ARG A 303 -19.27 -40.67 -2.96
CA ARG A 303 -20.07 -41.11 -4.12
C ARG A 303 -20.06 -42.62 -4.32
N GLN A 304 -18.91 -43.26 -4.16
CA GLN A 304 -18.81 -44.72 -4.25
C GLN A 304 -19.64 -45.39 -3.16
N LYS A 305 -19.49 -44.94 -1.90
CA LYS A 305 -20.27 -45.47 -0.77
C LYS A 305 -21.78 -45.34 -0.99
N SER A 306 -22.25 -44.18 -1.46
CA SER A 306 -23.67 -43.97 -1.77
C SER A 306 -24.19 -44.89 -2.88
N LYS A 307 -23.37 -45.17 -3.92
CA LYS A 307 -23.72 -46.16 -4.96
C LYS A 307 -23.84 -47.58 -4.41
N TYR A 308 -22.95 -47.98 -3.50
CA TYR A 308 -23.00 -49.30 -2.86
C TYR A 308 -24.23 -49.43 -1.94
N GLU A 309 -24.55 -48.41 -1.15
CA GLU A 309 -25.74 -48.43 -0.27
C GLU A 309 -27.04 -48.53 -1.08
N GLN A 310 -27.15 -47.80 -2.20
CA GLN A 310 -28.31 -47.91 -3.11
C GLN A 310 -28.44 -49.29 -3.80
N MET A 311 -27.34 -50.03 -3.97
CA MET A 311 -27.35 -51.38 -4.56
C MET A 311 -27.80 -52.48 -3.58
N PHE A 312 -27.73 -52.24 -2.27
CA PHE A 312 -28.11 -53.23 -1.25
C PHE A 312 -29.49 -52.97 -0.62
N ASP A 313 -30.08 -51.79 -0.85
CA ASP A 313 -31.44 -51.44 -0.43
C ASP A 313 -32.53 -51.71 -1.51
N SER A 314 -32.18 -52.36 -2.62
CA SER A 314 -33.11 -52.80 -3.70
C SER A 314 -33.17 -54.31 -3.82
#